data_AF-A0A401P1U3-F1
#
_entry.id   AF-A0A401P1U3-F1
#
_cell.length_a   1.000
_cell.length_b   1.000
_cell.length_c   1.000
_cell.angle_alpha   90.00
_cell.angle_beta   90.00
_cell.angle_gamma   90.00
#
_symmetry.space_group_name_H-M   'P 1'
#
loop_
_entity.id
_entity.type
_entity.pdbx_description
1 polymer ?
#
loop_
_entity_poly.entity_id
_entity_poly.type
_entity_poly.pdbx_seq_one_letter_code
_entity_poly.pdbx_strand_id
1 'polypeptide(L)'
;HYMKDACGLITRLTKPKLKEGTKSAAEELLKAGWLLSMQQLALGEQIGEGEFGAVFQAEYMGQKVAVKNIKCDVMAQSFLEETSVMTKLQHKNLVKLLGVVVDNGLYIVTEFMGKGNLVNYLRTRGRSIVALKQLIQFGLDICEGMEYLESKKLVHRDLAARNILIADDSIAKVSDFGLAKGVSSARDQAKLPVKWTAPEALKHHKFSTKSDVWSYGILMWELFSYGRAPYPKLSLTDLSDKVEKGYRMECPDKCPTSVYNMMKSCWEYDPGKRPTFKKLKDKLEKGMKQREFE
;
A
#
# COMPACT_ATOMS: atom_id res chain seq x y z
N HIS A 1 0.46 28.89 16.97
CA HIS A 1 0.19 30.31 17.31
C HIS A 1 0.85 30.70 18.63
N TYR A 2 0.42 30.15 19.78
CA TYR A 2 0.90 30.56 21.12
C TYR A 2 2.38 30.29 21.46
N MET A 3 3.10 29.55 20.60
CA MET A 3 4.56 29.39 20.70
C MET A 3 5.31 30.59 20.10
N LYS A 4 4.70 31.32 19.16
CA LYS A 4 5.27 32.49 18.49
C LYS A 4 4.92 33.78 19.24
N ASP A 5 3.67 33.90 19.68
CA ASP A 5 3.13 35.06 20.41
C ASP A 5 2.29 34.58 21.60
N ALA A 6 2.43 35.22 22.77
CA ALA A 6 1.67 34.84 23.96
C ALA A 6 0.20 35.28 23.88
N CYS A 7 -0.11 36.34 23.11
CA CYS A 7 -1.47 36.90 22.95
C CYS A 7 -2.33 36.88 24.23
N GLY A 8 -1.81 37.45 25.33
CA GLY A 8 -2.52 37.54 26.61
C GLY A 8 -2.29 36.37 27.58
N LEU A 9 -1.56 35.32 27.16
CA LEU A 9 -1.03 34.32 28.10
C LEU A 9 0.11 34.91 28.93
N ILE A 10 0.28 34.39 30.15
CA ILE A 10 1.38 34.78 31.07
C ILE A 10 2.75 34.60 30.42
N THR A 11 2.91 33.58 29.56
CA THR A 11 4.12 33.36 28.78
C THR A 11 3.79 32.66 27.47
N ARG A 12 4.71 32.76 26.51
CA ARG A 12 4.67 31.96 25.29
C ARG A 12 4.80 30.48 25.64
N LEU A 13 4.08 29.63 24.92
CA LEU A 13 4.29 28.20 25.02
C LEU A 13 5.71 27.85 24.56
N THR A 14 6.46 27.15 25.40
CA THR A 14 7.85 26.77 25.10
C THR A 14 7.97 25.30 24.74
N LYS A 15 8.15 24.43 25.74
CA LYS A 15 8.24 22.98 25.55
C LYS A 15 6.97 22.30 26.08
N PRO A 16 6.33 21.42 25.30
CA PRO A 16 5.28 20.56 25.81
C PRO A 16 5.81 19.70 26.97
N LYS A 17 5.03 19.57 28.05
CA LYS A 17 5.36 18.64 29.14
C LYS A 17 5.09 17.22 28.67
N LEU A 18 6.14 16.38 28.63
CA LEU A 18 6.02 14.96 28.31
C LEU A 18 5.20 14.26 29.39
N LYS A 19 4.28 13.39 28.98
CA LYS A 19 3.55 12.50 29.90
C LYS A 19 4.51 11.40 30.36
N GLU A 20 4.52 11.07 31.65
CA GLU A 20 5.34 9.98 32.16
C GLU A 20 5.06 8.68 31.38
N GLY A 21 6.12 8.03 30.90
CA GLY A 21 6.05 6.84 30.07
C GLY A 21 5.92 7.09 28.55
N THR A 22 5.79 8.34 28.07
CA THR A 22 5.78 8.65 26.63
C THR A 22 7.14 9.11 26.15
N LYS A 23 7.70 8.43 25.13
CA LYS A 23 8.89 8.89 24.39
C LYS A 23 8.42 9.75 23.22
N SER A 24 9.12 10.85 22.96
CA SER A 24 8.84 11.67 21.79
C SER A 24 9.26 10.90 20.53
N ALA A 25 8.30 10.55 19.70
CA ALA A 25 8.58 9.81 18.47
C ALA A 25 9.51 10.56 17.50
N ALA A 26 9.49 11.90 17.49
CA ALA A 26 10.46 12.69 16.74
C ALA A 26 11.90 12.48 17.25
N GLU A 27 12.09 12.32 18.56
CA GLU A 27 13.40 12.02 19.14
C GLU A 27 13.85 10.59 18.81
N GLU A 28 12.91 9.63 18.75
CA GLU A 28 13.22 8.26 18.35
C GLU A 28 13.62 8.18 16.87
N LEU A 29 12.88 8.85 15.99
CA LEU A 29 13.24 8.97 14.57
C LEU A 29 14.59 9.68 14.37
N LEU A 30 14.85 10.74 15.14
CA LEU A 30 16.13 11.44 15.10
C LEU A 30 17.28 10.52 15.53
N LYS A 31 17.13 9.81 16.66
CA LYS A 31 18.13 8.84 17.14
C LYS A 31 18.35 7.69 16.15
N ALA A 32 17.30 7.27 15.45
CA ALA A 32 17.37 6.20 14.46
C ALA A 32 17.83 6.69 13.07
N GLY A 33 18.09 7.99 12.89
CA GLY A 33 18.60 8.56 11.64
C GLY A 33 17.56 8.72 10.53
N TRP A 34 16.26 8.73 10.87
CA TRP A 34 15.16 8.83 9.90
C TRP A 34 14.55 10.23 9.80
N LEU A 35 14.86 11.13 10.73
CA LEU A 35 14.39 12.50 10.68
C LEU A 35 15.20 13.32 9.67
N LEU A 36 14.54 13.80 8.62
CA LEU A 36 15.13 14.65 7.58
C LEU A 36 14.89 16.13 7.91
N SER A 37 15.77 16.99 7.41
CA SER A 37 15.62 18.44 7.57
C SER A 37 14.65 19.02 6.53
N MET A 38 13.66 19.77 6.99
CA MET A 38 12.74 20.51 6.10
C MET A 38 13.49 21.52 5.22
N GLN A 39 14.60 22.08 5.68
CA GLN A 39 15.40 23.05 4.91
C GLN A 39 16.05 22.44 3.66
N GLN A 40 16.22 21.12 3.64
CA GLN A 40 16.78 20.38 2.52
C GLN A 40 15.71 19.77 1.61
N LEU A 41 14.43 19.99 1.93
CA LEU A 41 13.29 19.47 1.18
C LEU A 41 12.62 20.61 0.40
N ALA A 42 12.79 20.61 -0.91
CA ALA A 42 12.10 21.54 -1.81
C ALA A 42 10.80 20.89 -2.32
N LEU A 43 9.66 21.25 -1.72
CA LEU A 43 8.35 20.80 -2.19
C LEU A 43 8.02 21.40 -3.56
N GLY A 44 7.58 20.56 -4.49
CA GLY A 44 7.11 20.94 -5.81
C GLY A 44 5.60 20.78 -5.95
N GLU A 45 5.17 20.37 -7.14
CA GLU A 45 3.75 20.22 -7.48
C GLU A 45 3.07 19.05 -6.73
N GLN A 46 1.77 19.19 -6.51
CA GLN A 46 0.94 18.10 -6.02
C GLN A 46 0.73 17.08 -7.15
N ILE A 47 1.16 15.84 -6.93
CA ILE A 47 1.06 14.72 -7.89
C ILE A 47 -0.06 13.74 -7.56
N GLY A 48 -0.69 13.88 -6.39
CA GLY A 48 -1.82 13.06 -6.00
C GLY A 48 -2.50 13.54 -4.72
N GLU A 49 -3.68 12.99 -4.47
CA GLU A 49 -4.38 13.11 -3.19
C GLU A 49 -4.97 11.75 -2.83
N GLY A 50 -4.66 11.28 -1.63
CA GLY A 50 -5.18 10.03 -1.08
C GLY A 50 -5.94 10.27 0.21
N GLU A 51 -6.47 9.19 0.79
CA GLU A 51 -7.24 9.22 2.04
C GLU A 51 -6.47 9.87 3.21
N PHE A 52 -5.15 9.72 3.23
CA PHE A 52 -4.29 10.20 4.30
C PHE A 52 -3.67 11.58 4.03
N GLY A 53 -3.94 12.19 2.86
CA GLY A 53 -3.47 13.52 2.51
C GLY A 53 -2.91 13.64 1.10
N ALA A 54 -2.37 14.82 0.80
CA ALA A 54 -1.80 15.16 -0.49
C ALA A 54 -0.39 14.59 -0.65
N VAL A 55 -0.06 14.18 -1.88
CA VAL A 55 1.25 13.68 -2.28
C VAL A 55 1.86 14.71 -3.23
N PHE A 56 3.09 15.11 -2.94
CA PHE A 56 3.85 16.10 -3.69
C PHE A 56 5.08 15.45 -4.32
N GLN A 57 5.42 15.89 -5.52
CA GLN A 57 6.79 15.73 -6.02
C GLN A 57 7.68 16.71 -5.26
N ALA A 58 8.87 16.28 -4.87
CA ALA A 58 9.83 17.17 -4.22
C ALA A 58 11.26 16.79 -4.60
N GLU A 59 12.21 17.63 -4.19
CA GLU A 59 13.64 17.36 -4.28
C GLU A 59 14.23 17.35 -2.87
N TYR A 60 15.00 16.32 -2.54
CA TYR A 60 15.75 16.20 -1.30
C TYR A 60 17.22 15.97 -1.62
N MET A 61 18.09 16.91 -1.24
CA MET A 61 19.53 16.87 -1.52
C MET A 61 19.88 16.60 -3.01
N GLY A 62 19.16 17.23 -3.95
CA GLY A 62 19.36 17.03 -5.39
C GLY A 62 18.70 15.77 -5.96
N GLN A 63 18.06 14.94 -5.14
CA GLN A 63 17.38 13.73 -5.57
C GLN A 63 15.86 13.93 -5.61
N LYS A 64 15.23 13.49 -6.70
CA LYS A 64 13.77 13.50 -6.83
C LYS A 64 13.12 12.51 -5.87
N VAL A 65 12.15 12.98 -5.09
CA VAL A 65 11.43 12.21 -4.07
C VAL A 65 9.92 12.45 -4.16
N ALA A 66 9.14 11.58 -3.52
CA ALA A 66 7.72 11.80 -3.28
C ALA A 66 7.50 12.10 -1.79
N VAL A 67 6.64 13.08 -1.49
CA VAL A 67 6.36 13.52 -0.13
C VAL A 67 4.87 13.43 0.13
N LYS A 68 4.48 12.62 1.10
CA LYS A 68 3.09 12.50 1.55
C LYS A 68 2.90 13.29 2.84
N ASN A 69 2.04 14.30 2.81
CA ASN A 69 1.69 15.10 3.98
C ASN A 69 0.53 14.45 4.74
N ILE A 70 0.76 14.06 5.99
CA ILE A 70 -0.24 13.47 6.89
C ILE A 70 -0.91 14.61 7.68
N LYS A 71 -2.16 14.93 7.31
CA LYS A 71 -2.90 16.11 7.80
C LYS A 71 -3.38 16.03 9.28
N CYS A 72 -3.21 14.92 10.00
CA CYS A 72 -3.83 14.71 11.32
C CYS A 72 -2.83 14.31 12.41
N ASP A 73 -2.76 15.10 13.49
CA ASP A 73 -1.86 14.88 14.64
C ASP A 73 -2.11 13.55 15.36
N VAL A 74 -3.36 13.07 15.42
CA VAL A 74 -3.70 11.77 16.03
C VAL A 74 -3.17 10.62 15.16
N MET A 75 -3.23 10.76 13.83
CA MET A 75 -2.62 9.78 12.92
C MET A 75 -1.10 9.83 12.99
N ALA A 76 -0.49 10.99 13.20
CA ALA A 76 0.96 11.12 13.29
C ALA A 76 1.54 10.25 14.42
N GLN A 77 0.89 10.19 15.59
CA GLN A 77 1.41 9.39 16.71
C GLN A 77 1.29 7.87 16.48
N SER A 78 0.15 7.40 15.95
CA SER A 78 -0.01 5.99 15.51
C SER A 78 0.96 5.65 14.38
N PHE A 79 1.15 6.57 13.45
CA PHE A 79 2.05 6.41 12.32
C PHE A 79 3.50 6.32 12.78
N LEU A 80 3.90 7.01 13.84
CA LEU A 80 5.26 6.95 14.35
C LEU A 80 5.61 5.60 15.00
N GLU A 81 4.67 4.99 15.71
CA GLU A 81 4.81 3.61 16.19
C GLU A 81 4.92 2.63 15.01
N GLU A 82 4.13 2.83 13.94
CA GLU A 82 4.15 2.04 12.70
C GLU A 82 5.40 2.31 11.83
N THR A 83 5.95 3.52 11.85
CA THR A 83 7.16 3.92 11.12
C THR A 83 8.36 3.08 11.57
N SER A 84 8.41 2.69 12.85
CA SER A 84 9.45 1.78 13.37
C SER A 84 9.50 0.42 12.67
N VAL A 85 8.38 0.00 12.06
CA VAL A 85 8.30 -1.19 11.21
C VAL A 85 8.76 -0.85 9.80
N MET A 86 8.22 0.20 9.18
CA MET A 86 8.59 0.62 7.80
C MET A 86 10.08 0.84 7.63
N THR A 87 10.72 1.46 8.62
CA THR A 87 12.17 1.75 8.62
C THR A 87 13.04 0.50 8.53
N LYS A 88 12.50 -0.67 8.88
CA LYS A 88 13.20 -1.96 8.81
C LYS A 88 12.87 -2.75 7.54
N LEU A 89 11.96 -2.25 6.70
CA LEU A 89 11.54 -2.93 5.47
C LEU A 89 12.35 -2.41 4.29
N GLN A 90 13.08 -3.31 3.66
CA GLN A 90 13.85 -3.02 2.45
C GLN A 90 13.70 -4.19 1.49
N HIS A 91 13.09 -3.92 0.34
CA HIS A 91 12.88 -4.90 -0.71
C HIS A 91 12.72 -4.20 -2.07
N LYS A 92 13.19 -4.80 -3.16
CA LYS A 92 13.18 -4.20 -4.51
C LYS A 92 11.75 -3.87 -5.01
N ASN A 93 10.74 -4.61 -4.57
CA ASN A 93 9.32 -4.42 -4.93
C ASN A 93 8.48 -3.77 -3.82
N LEU A 94 9.10 -3.13 -2.85
CA LEU A 94 8.42 -2.26 -1.89
C LEU A 94 8.92 -0.83 -2.10
N VAL A 95 8.02 0.15 -2.08
CA VAL A 95 8.39 1.56 -2.16
C VAL A 95 9.27 1.93 -0.97
N LYS A 96 10.49 2.37 -1.25
CA LYS A 96 11.48 2.68 -0.23
C LYS A 96 11.13 3.97 0.53
N LEU A 97 11.02 3.85 1.85
CA LEU A 97 11.05 4.99 2.76
C LEU A 97 12.47 5.58 2.78
N LEU A 98 12.59 6.89 2.54
CA LEU A 98 13.85 7.63 2.62
C LEU A 98 13.99 8.35 3.97
N GLY A 99 12.86 8.79 4.54
CA GLY A 99 12.83 9.43 5.84
C GLY A 99 11.52 10.13 6.11
N VAL A 100 11.53 10.90 7.20
CA VAL A 100 10.35 11.60 7.72
C VAL A 100 10.75 13.03 8.04
N VAL A 101 9.91 14.00 7.71
CA VAL A 101 10.06 15.39 8.17
C VAL A 101 8.94 15.70 9.16
N VAL A 102 9.28 16.37 10.26
CA VAL A 102 8.33 16.89 11.24
C VAL A 102 8.41 18.42 11.24
N ASP A 103 7.44 19.08 10.61
CA ASP A 103 7.35 20.54 10.55
C ASP A 103 5.88 21.00 10.47
N ASN A 104 5.29 21.39 11.61
CA ASN A 104 3.86 21.73 11.74
C ASN A 104 2.91 20.63 11.19
N GLY A 105 3.38 19.39 11.18
CA GLY A 105 2.76 18.22 10.55
C GLY A 105 3.80 17.12 10.32
N LEU A 106 3.37 16.00 9.75
CA LEU A 106 4.22 14.85 9.46
C LEU A 106 4.29 14.61 7.95
N TYR A 107 5.50 14.55 7.42
CA TYR A 107 5.76 14.27 6.01
C TYR A 107 6.54 12.98 5.87
N ILE A 108 6.02 12.07 5.04
CA ILE A 108 6.69 10.81 4.71
C ILE A 108 7.40 11.01 3.38
N VAL A 109 8.71 10.82 3.36
CA VAL A 109 9.55 10.99 2.17
C VAL A 109 9.92 9.61 1.64
N THR A 110 9.52 9.30 0.41
CA THR A 110 9.81 8.03 -0.26
C THR A 110 10.53 8.25 -1.59
N GLU A 111 11.06 7.17 -2.17
CA GLU A 111 11.52 7.21 -3.56
C GLU A 111 10.39 7.69 -4.50
N PHE A 112 10.77 8.43 -5.55
CA PHE A 112 9.84 8.90 -6.56
C PHE A 112 9.54 7.81 -7.60
N MET A 113 8.26 7.63 -7.92
CA MET A 113 7.78 6.60 -8.84
C MET A 113 7.21 7.26 -10.09
N GLY A 114 8.05 7.49 -11.10
CA GLY A 114 7.75 8.41 -12.21
C GLY A 114 6.65 8.00 -13.17
N LYS A 115 6.19 6.74 -13.13
CA LYS A 115 5.04 6.26 -13.91
C LYS A 115 3.73 6.22 -13.12
N GLY A 116 3.74 6.66 -11.86
CA GLY A 116 2.54 6.79 -11.02
C GLY A 116 1.94 5.44 -10.62
N ASN A 117 0.66 5.43 -10.25
CA ASN A 117 -0.02 4.21 -9.81
C ASN A 117 -0.41 3.29 -10.98
N LEU A 118 -0.48 1.99 -10.69
CA LEU A 118 -0.73 0.93 -11.67
C LEU A 118 -2.11 1.05 -12.34
N VAL A 119 -3.15 1.51 -11.65
CA VAL A 119 -4.49 1.71 -12.26
C VAL A 119 -4.42 2.72 -13.39
N ASN A 120 -3.83 3.89 -13.13
CA ASN A 120 -3.68 4.95 -14.12
C ASN A 120 -2.72 4.51 -15.23
N TYR A 121 -1.63 3.82 -14.87
CA TYR A 121 -0.68 3.26 -15.83
C TYR A 121 -1.37 2.34 -16.85
N LEU A 122 -2.20 1.41 -16.37
CA LEU A 122 -2.92 0.45 -17.22
C LEU A 122 -4.00 1.12 -18.06
N ARG A 123 -4.79 2.04 -17.48
CA ARG A 123 -5.89 2.71 -18.19
C ARG A 123 -5.41 3.63 -19.30
N THR A 124 -4.31 4.36 -19.07
CA THR A 124 -3.76 5.31 -20.05
C THR A 124 -3.05 4.64 -21.22
N ARG A 125 -2.52 3.43 -21.03
CA ARG A 125 -1.74 2.69 -22.04
C ARG A 125 -2.54 1.58 -22.72
N GLY A 126 -3.45 0.94 -21.99
CA GLY A 126 -4.32 -0.11 -22.50
C GLY A 126 -3.59 -1.34 -23.04
N ARG A 127 -4.35 -2.18 -23.75
CA ARG A 127 -3.90 -3.49 -24.27
C ARG A 127 -2.92 -3.39 -25.44
N SER A 128 -2.89 -2.26 -26.14
CA SER A 128 -2.01 -2.03 -27.29
C SER A 128 -0.56 -1.81 -26.87
N ILE A 129 -0.35 -1.26 -25.67
CA ILE A 129 0.99 -0.90 -25.17
C ILE A 129 1.47 -1.86 -24.08
N VAL A 130 0.59 -2.27 -23.16
CA VAL A 130 0.96 -3.17 -22.07
C VAL A 130 0.70 -4.61 -22.47
N ALA A 131 1.75 -5.30 -22.92
CA ALA A 131 1.67 -6.70 -23.33
C ALA A 131 1.44 -7.65 -22.14
N LEU A 132 0.93 -8.86 -22.45
CA LEU A 132 0.67 -9.92 -21.47
C LEU A 132 1.89 -10.25 -20.60
N LYS A 133 3.07 -10.33 -21.20
CA LYS A 133 4.33 -10.56 -20.48
C LYS A 133 4.59 -9.51 -19.39
N GLN A 134 4.30 -8.23 -19.68
CA GLN A 134 4.45 -7.15 -18.71
C GLN A 134 3.42 -7.23 -17.59
N LEU A 135 2.18 -7.65 -17.89
CA LEU A 135 1.17 -7.89 -16.85
C LEU A 135 1.61 -9.01 -15.90
N ILE A 136 2.14 -10.11 -16.43
CA ILE A 136 2.65 -11.22 -15.60
C ILE A 136 3.84 -10.75 -14.76
N GLN A 137 4.76 -9.95 -15.34
CA GLN A 137 5.89 -9.39 -14.61
C GLN A 137 5.43 -8.47 -13.46
N PHE A 138 4.44 -7.59 -13.69
CA PHE A 138 3.87 -6.78 -12.62
C PHE A 138 3.24 -7.63 -11.52
N GLY A 139 2.52 -8.70 -11.88
CA GLY A 139 1.98 -9.65 -10.90
C GLY A 139 3.09 -10.29 -10.06
N LEU A 140 4.19 -10.72 -10.70
CA LEU A 140 5.34 -11.31 -10.04
C LEU A 140 6.03 -10.31 -9.08
N ASP A 141 6.33 -9.10 -9.55
CA ASP A 141 6.93 -8.03 -8.75
C ASP A 141 6.12 -7.77 -7.46
N ILE A 142 4.80 -7.63 -7.60
CA ILE A 142 3.89 -7.40 -6.47
C ILE A 142 3.90 -8.61 -5.52
N CYS A 143 3.89 -9.83 -6.07
CA CYS A 143 3.93 -11.06 -5.29
C CYS A 143 5.22 -11.21 -4.50
N GLU A 144 6.38 -10.82 -5.06
CA GLU A 144 7.67 -10.80 -4.36
C GLU A 144 7.65 -9.81 -3.19
N GLY A 145 7.10 -8.61 -3.40
CA GLY A 145 6.92 -7.62 -2.32
C GLY A 145 6.03 -8.14 -1.19
N MET A 146 4.92 -8.79 -1.53
CA MET A 146 4.00 -9.35 -0.54
C MET A 146 4.52 -10.61 0.16
N GLU A 147 5.32 -11.46 -0.51
CA GLU A 147 6.05 -12.55 0.13
C GLU A 147 7.02 -12.01 1.19
N TYR A 148 7.72 -10.93 0.88
CA TYR A 148 8.60 -10.29 1.85
C TYR A 148 7.82 -9.79 3.09
N LEU A 149 6.68 -9.11 2.90
CA LEU A 149 5.82 -8.70 4.02
C LEU A 149 5.29 -9.89 4.84
N GLU A 150 4.88 -10.98 4.16
CA GLU A 150 4.47 -12.24 4.81
C GLU A 150 5.61 -12.81 5.67
N SER A 151 6.86 -12.80 5.18
CA SER A 151 8.03 -13.26 5.93
C SER A 151 8.32 -12.43 7.19
N LYS A 152 7.92 -11.16 7.18
CA LYS A 152 8.00 -10.23 8.31
C LYS A 152 6.76 -10.26 9.21
N LYS A 153 5.79 -11.13 8.92
CA LYS A 153 4.50 -11.25 9.62
C LYS A 153 3.70 -9.95 9.62
N LEU A 154 3.80 -9.18 8.54
CA LEU A 154 3.07 -7.94 8.34
C LEU A 154 1.88 -8.16 7.41
N VAL A 155 0.78 -7.47 7.68
CA VAL A 155 -0.45 -7.53 6.90
C VAL A 155 -0.71 -6.17 6.31
N HIS A 156 -0.74 -6.06 4.98
CA HIS A 156 -0.94 -4.80 4.26
C HIS A 156 -2.33 -4.22 4.46
N ARG A 157 -3.39 -5.06 4.46
CA ARG A 157 -4.81 -4.70 4.67
C ARG A 157 -5.48 -3.87 3.59
N ASP A 158 -4.72 -3.16 2.76
CA ASP A 158 -5.23 -2.38 1.62
C ASP A 158 -4.44 -2.66 0.33
N LEU A 159 -4.17 -3.93 0.04
CA LEU A 159 -3.53 -4.29 -1.22
C LEU A 159 -4.52 -4.14 -2.39
N ALA A 160 -4.22 -3.22 -3.30
CA ALA A 160 -5.01 -2.95 -4.51
C ALA A 160 -4.13 -2.29 -5.56
N ALA A 161 -4.52 -2.33 -6.84
CA ALA A 161 -3.72 -1.73 -7.92
C ALA A 161 -3.46 -0.22 -7.74
N ARG A 162 -4.34 0.51 -7.02
CA ARG A 162 -4.13 1.93 -6.70
C ARG A 162 -2.96 2.19 -5.73
N ASN A 163 -2.60 1.19 -4.93
CA ASN A 163 -1.48 1.21 -3.98
C ASN A 163 -0.25 0.46 -4.54
N ILE A 164 -0.20 0.27 -5.86
CA ILE A 164 0.99 -0.18 -6.57
C ILE A 164 1.51 0.98 -7.40
N LEU A 165 2.78 1.31 -7.25
CA LEU A 165 3.45 2.35 -8.01
C LEU A 165 4.44 1.74 -9.01
N ILE A 166 4.62 2.41 -10.14
CA ILE A 166 5.49 1.95 -11.23
C ILE A 166 6.71 2.87 -11.32
N ALA A 167 7.90 2.28 -11.19
CA ALA A 167 9.18 2.97 -11.34
C ALA A 167 9.50 3.21 -12.83
N ASP A 168 10.45 4.09 -13.12
CA ASP A 168 10.77 4.51 -14.50
C ASP A 168 11.25 3.36 -15.40
N ASP A 169 11.88 2.35 -14.81
CA ASP A 169 12.30 1.09 -15.45
C ASP A 169 11.15 0.06 -15.59
N SER A 170 9.91 0.45 -15.30
CA SER A 170 8.72 -0.42 -15.31
C SER A 170 8.76 -1.54 -14.26
N ILE A 171 9.40 -1.33 -13.12
CA ILE A 171 9.26 -2.22 -11.95
C ILE A 171 8.04 -1.82 -11.14
N ALA A 172 7.18 -2.79 -10.79
CA ALA A 172 6.07 -2.55 -9.87
C ALA A 172 6.54 -2.65 -8.41
N LYS A 173 6.11 -1.70 -7.59
CA LYS A 173 6.39 -1.68 -6.15
C LYS A 173 5.11 -1.43 -5.35
N VAL A 174 4.94 -2.18 -4.28
CA VAL A 174 3.84 -2.01 -3.34
C VAL A 174 4.10 -0.75 -2.49
N SER A 175 3.12 0.16 -2.43
CA SER A 175 3.13 1.37 -1.60
C SER A 175 2.15 1.25 -0.44
N ASP A 176 2.13 2.25 0.45
CA ASP A 176 1.13 2.38 1.52
C ASP A 176 1.00 1.17 2.48
N PHE A 177 1.96 0.25 2.44
CA PHE A 177 2.18 -0.78 3.46
C PHE A 177 2.67 -0.19 4.79
N GLY A 178 2.88 1.13 4.85
CA GLY A 178 3.21 1.85 6.08
C GLY A 178 2.09 1.90 7.12
N LEU A 179 0.87 1.60 6.68
CA LEU A 179 -0.31 1.43 7.53
C LEU A 179 -0.60 -0.06 7.79
N ALA A 180 0.32 -0.95 7.37
CA ALA A 180 0.26 -2.37 7.64
C ALA A 180 0.43 -2.59 9.14
N LYS A 181 -0.58 -3.19 9.78
CA LYS A 181 -0.54 -3.43 11.21
C LYS A 181 -0.24 -4.89 11.52
N GLY A 182 0.36 -5.14 12.69
CA GLY A 182 0.55 -6.50 13.22
C GLY A 182 -0.77 -7.28 13.25
N VAL A 183 -0.67 -8.61 13.10
CA VAL A 183 -1.81 -9.55 12.97
C VAL A 183 -2.87 -9.41 14.09
N SER A 184 -2.52 -8.88 15.26
CA SER A 184 -3.38 -8.71 16.45
C SER A 184 -4.06 -7.34 16.61
N SER A 185 -3.84 -6.38 15.72
CA SER A 185 -4.39 -5.02 15.88
C SER A 185 -5.83 -4.90 15.38
N ALA A 186 -6.76 -4.94 16.33
CA ALA A 186 -8.21 -5.05 16.12
C ALA A 186 -8.98 -3.72 16.07
N ARG A 187 -8.31 -2.56 16.06
CA ARG A 187 -8.97 -1.27 16.30
C ARG A 187 -8.66 -0.27 15.20
N ASP A 188 -9.43 -0.27 14.13
CA ASP A 188 -9.75 0.96 13.39
C ASP A 188 -11.04 0.76 12.58
N GLN A 189 -12.03 1.63 12.83
CA GLN A 189 -13.26 1.76 12.06
C GLN A 189 -13.04 2.64 10.81
N ALA A 190 -11.85 2.56 10.19
CA ALA A 190 -11.62 3.20 8.90
C ALA A 190 -12.51 2.55 7.84
N LYS A 191 -12.90 3.30 6.81
CA LYS A 191 -13.72 2.77 5.70
C LYS A 191 -12.91 1.71 4.96
N LEU A 192 -13.20 0.43 5.22
CA LEU A 192 -12.50 -0.66 4.57
C LEU A 192 -12.75 -0.67 3.05
N PRO A 193 -11.75 -1.04 2.24
CA PRO A 193 -11.86 -1.14 0.79
C PRO A 193 -12.68 -2.39 0.40
N VAL A 194 -14.00 -2.34 0.59
CA VAL A 194 -14.92 -3.50 0.54
C VAL A 194 -14.69 -4.46 -0.62
N LYS A 195 -14.42 -3.95 -1.83
CA LYS A 195 -14.20 -4.79 -3.02
C LYS A 195 -12.89 -5.59 -3.00
N TRP A 196 -11.92 -5.21 -2.19
CA TRP A 196 -10.63 -5.91 -2.06
C TRP A 196 -10.54 -6.72 -0.78
N THR A 197 -11.35 -6.41 0.23
CA THR A 197 -11.26 -7.04 1.55
C THR A 197 -11.87 -8.45 1.54
N ALA A 198 -11.16 -9.40 2.16
CA ALA A 198 -11.64 -10.77 2.32
C ALA A 198 -12.89 -10.86 3.21
N PRO A 199 -13.78 -11.86 3.02
CA PRO A 199 -15.03 -11.97 3.78
C PRO A 199 -14.84 -12.01 5.30
N GLU A 200 -13.84 -12.75 5.79
CA GLU A 200 -13.55 -12.84 7.22
C GLU A 200 -12.99 -11.54 7.81
N ALA A 201 -12.28 -10.74 6.99
CA ALA A 201 -11.77 -9.43 7.38
C ALA A 201 -12.88 -8.38 7.38
N LEU A 202 -13.84 -8.46 6.46
CA LEU A 202 -15.03 -7.59 6.46
C LEU A 202 -15.97 -7.88 7.63
N LYS A 203 -16.29 -9.16 7.86
CA LYS A 203 -17.34 -9.56 8.82
C LYS A 203 -16.85 -9.63 10.26
N HIS A 204 -15.59 -10.02 10.45
CA HIS A 204 -15.04 -10.32 11.78
C HIS A 204 -13.78 -9.54 12.10
N HIS A 205 -13.38 -8.59 11.24
CA HIS A 205 -12.12 -7.83 11.38
C HIS A 205 -10.88 -8.74 11.55
N LYS A 206 -10.91 -9.95 11.00
CA LYS A 206 -9.82 -10.92 11.05
C LYS A 206 -8.84 -10.71 9.89
N PHE A 207 -7.94 -9.75 10.04
CA PHE A 207 -6.87 -9.49 9.07
C PHE A 207 -5.69 -10.45 9.26
N SER A 208 -5.17 -10.98 8.15
CA SER A 208 -4.02 -11.89 8.13
C SER A 208 -3.32 -11.84 6.77
N THR A 209 -2.18 -12.50 6.61
CA THR A 209 -1.55 -12.64 5.29
C THR A 209 -2.49 -13.34 4.30
N LYS A 210 -3.42 -14.17 4.77
CA LYS A 210 -4.45 -14.81 3.95
C LYS A 210 -5.55 -13.86 3.48
N SER A 211 -5.86 -12.81 4.24
CA SER A 211 -6.73 -11.75 3.73
C SER A 211 -6.02 -10.91 2.67
N ASP A 212 -4.71 -10.70 2.78
CA ASP A 212 -3.93 -10.05 1.71
C ASP A 212 -3.83 -10.91 0.45
N VAL A 213 -3.75 -12.24 0.58
CA VAL A 213 -3.80 -13.16 -0.58
C VAL A 213 -5.12 -13.01 -1.34
N TRP A 214 -6.25 -12.83 -0.64
CA TRP A 214 -7.53 -12.51 -1.30
C TRP A 214 -7.45 -11.20 -2.09
N SER A 215 -6.97 -10.13 -1.44
CA SER A 215 -6.78 -8.82 -2.06
C SER A 215 -5.86 -8.89 -3.29
N TYR A 216 -4.80 -9.70 -3.22
CA TYR A 216 -3.92 -9.97 -4.36
C TYR A 216 -4.65 -10.63 -5.52
N GLY A 217 -5.57 -11.56 -5.26
CA GLY A 217 -6.43 -12.13 -6.30
C GLY A 217 -7.28 -11.07 -7.00
N ILE A 218 -7.85 -10.12 -6.24
CA ILE A 218 -8.61 -8.98 -6.79
C ILE A 218 -7.71 -8.07 -7.61
N LEU A 219 -6.49 -7.77 -7.11
CA LEU A 219 -5.48 -6.99 -7.81
C LEU A 219 -5.09 -7.64 -9.15
N MET A 220 -4.88 -8.96 -9.16
CA MET A 220 -4.59 -9.70 -10.38
C MET A 220 -5.75 -9.58 -11.39
N TRP A 221 -7.00 -9.54 -10.92
CA TRP A 221 -8.13 -9.25 -11.81
C TRP A 221 -8.07 -7.82 -12.35
N GLU A 222 -7.75 -6.80 -11.54
CA GLU A 222 -7.53 -5.42 -12.01
C GLU A 222 -6.45 -5.36 -13.09
N LEU A 223 -5.34 -6.07 -12.88
CA LEU A 223 -4.20 -6.11 -13.78
C LEU A 223 -4.59 -6.66 -15.15
N PHE A 224 -5.23 -7.84 -15.20
CA PHE A 224 -5.63 -8.50 -16.44
C PHE A 224 -6.89 -7.89 -17.09
N SER A 225 -7.62 -7.06 -16.35
CA SER A 225 -8.72 -6.25 -16.88
C SER A 225 -8.28 -4.84 -17.29
N TYR A 226 -6.99 -4.51 -17.18
CA TYR A 226 -6.40 -3.21 -17.53
C TYR A 226 -6.97 -2.05 -16.70
N GLY A 227 -7.07 -2.29 -15.39
CA GLY A 227 -7.50 -1.29 -14.40
C GLY A 227 -9.01 -1.09 -14.34
N ARG A 228 -9.84 -2.03 -14.83
CA ARG A 228 -11.29 -1.96 -14.59
C ARG A 228 -11.57 -2.04 -13.09
N ALA A 229 -12.64 -1.38 -12.66
CA ALA A 229 -13.09 -1.50 -11.27
C ALA A 229 -13.59 -2.93 -10.99
N PRO A 230 -13.16 -3.58 -9.90
CA PRO A 230 -13.64 -4.91 -9.52
C PRO A 230 -15.16 -4.94 -9.34
N TYR A 231 -15.74 -6.11 -9.58
CA TYR A 231 -17.17 -6.38 -9.46
C TYR A 231 -18.02 -5.38 -10.27
N PRO A 232 -17.84 -5.34 -11.61
CA PRO A 232 -18.60 -4.42 -12.44
C PRO A 232 -20.10 -4.68 -12.27
N LYS A 233 -20.90 -3.62 -12.21
CA LYS A 233 -22.37 -3.65 -12.09
C LYS A 233 -22.94 -4.22 -10.79
N LEU A 234 -22.12 -4.49 -9.76
CA LEU A 234 -22.60 -4.86 -8.42
C LEU A 234 -22.51 -3.68 -7.47
N SER A 235 -23.59 -3.44 -6.73
CA SER A 235 -23.57 -2.52 -5.58
C SER A 235 -22.73 -3.10 -4.45
N LEU A 236 -22.26 -2.26 -3.51
CA LEU A 236 -21.50 -2.75 -2.36
C LEU A 236 -22.35 -3.64 -1.45
N THR A 237 -23.65 -3.36 -1.34
CA THR A 237 -24.60 -4.15 -0.54
C THR A 237 -24.76 -5.56 -1.13
N ASP A 238 -24.99 -5.67 -2.45
CA ASP A 238 -25.18 -6.96 -3.11
C ASP A 238 -23.90 -7.79 -3.16
N LEU A 239 -22.75 -7.13 -3.16
CA LEU A 239 -21.45 -7.77 -3.29
C LEU A 239 -21.18 -8.73 -2.13
N SER A 240 -21.35 -8.27 -0.90
CA SER A 240 -21.08 -9.07 0.30
C SER A 240 -21.89 -10.36 0.30
N ASP A 241 -23.20 -10.25 0.06
CA ASP A 241 -24.12 -11.39 0.01
C ASP A 241 -23.77 -12.37 -1.11
N LYS A 242 -23.42 -11.88 -2.30
CA LYS A 242 -23.04 -12.74 -3.43
C LYS A 242 -21.75 -13.48 -3.15
N VAL A 243 -20.73 -12.81 -2.62
CA VAL A 243 -19.44 -13.42 -2.30
C VAL A 243 -19.59 -14.50 -1.21
N GLU A 244 -20.43 -14.26 -0.20
CA GLU A 244 -20.79 -15.26 0.82
C GLU A 244 -21.48 -16.48 0.20
N LYS A 245 -22.35 -16.26 -0.80
CA LYS A 245 -23.01 -17.35 -1.57
C LYS A 245 -22.10 -18.03 -2.60
N GLY A 246 -20.80 -17.72 -2.61
CA GLY A 246 -19.80 -18.39 -3.46
C GLY A 246 -19.55 -17.72 -4.82
N TYR A 247 -20.15 -16.57 -5.11
CA TYR A 247 -19.87 -15.84 -6.35
C TYR A 247 -18.40 -15.41 -6.42
N ARG A 248 -17.77 -15.54 -7.60
CA ARG A 248 -16.44 -15.03 -7.92
C ARG A 248 -16.50 -14.31 -9.27
N MET A 249 -15.65 -13.29 -9.45
CA MET A 249 -15.62 -12.53 -10.71
C MET A 249 -15.25 -13.43 -11.89
N GLU A 250 -15.85 -13.16 -13.04
CA GLU A 250 -15.54 -13.83 -14.30
C GLU A 250 -14.09 -13.58 -14.75
N CYS A 251 -13.57 -14.49 -15.57
CA CYS A 251 -12.25 -14.39 -16.16
C CYS A 251 -12.17 -13.13 -17.07
N PRO A 252 -11.20 -12.22 -16.88
CA PRO A 252 -11.03 -11.10 -17.79
C PRO A 252 -10.75 -11.53 -19.23
N ASP A 253 -11.19 -10.72 -20.19
CA ASP A 253 -10.96 -10.94 -21.62
C ASP A 253 -9.45 -11.15 -21.90
N LYS A 254 -9.11 -12.25 -22.58
CA LYS A 254 -7.73 -12.65 -22.94
C LYS A 254 -6.81 -12.96 -21.75
N CYS A 255 -7.35 -13.18 -20.54
CA CYS A 255 -6.59 -13.66 -19.40
C CYS A 255 -6.29 -15.17 -19.56
N PRO A 256 -5.01 -15.62 -19.42
CA PRO A 256 -4.69 -17.04 -19.44
C PRO A 256 -5.41 -17.82 -18.34
N THR A 257 -5.93 -18.99 -18.68
CA THR A 257 -6.69 -19.84 -17.75
C THR A 257 -5.87 -20.22 -16.51
N SER A 258 -4.56 -20.42 -16.65
CA SER A 258 -3.63 -20.70 -15.55
C SER A 258 -3.56 -19.56 -14.53
N VAL A 259 -3.55 -18.31 -15.00
CA VAL A 259 -3.62 -17.10 -14.16
C VAL A 259 -4.98 -16.98 -13.51
N TYR A 260 -6.07 -17.16 -14.25
CA TYR A 260 -7.41 -17.08 -13.65
C TYR A 260 -7.66 -18.17 -12.58
N ASN A 261 -7.13 -19.38 -12.79
CA ASN A 261 -7.15 -20.43 -11.77
C ASN A 261 -6.35 -20.05 -10.53
N MET A 262 -5.27 -19.29 -10.68
CA MET A 262 -4.55 -18.71 -9.54
C MET A 262 -5.42 -17.69 -8.80
N MET A 263 -6.11 -16.77 -9.51
CA MET A 263 -7.03 -15.82 -8.89
C MET A 263 -8.12 -16.54 -8.09
N LYS A 264 -8.75 -17.58 -8.65
CA LYS A 264 -9.75 -18.40 -7.95
C LYS A 264 -9.19 -19.03 -6.67
N SER A 265 -7.96 -19.54 -6.70
CA SER A 265 -7.31 -20.10 -5.50
C SER A 265 -7.06 -19.06 -4.40
N CYS A 266 -6.84 -17.79 -4.77
CA CYS A 266 -6.77 -16.68 -3.81
C CYS A 266 -8.13 -16.37 -3.17
N TRP A 267 -9.22 -16.67 -3.87
CA TRP A 267 -10.59 -16.40 -3.43
C TRP A 267 -11.29 -17.61 -2.80
N GLU A 268 -10.54 -18.61 -2.34
CA GLU A 268 -11.12 -19.65 -1.47
C GLU A 268 -11.78 -19.01 -0.25
N TYR A 269 -13.01 -19.42 0.07
CA TYR A 269 -13.74 -18.82 1.20
C TYR A 269 -13.01 -19.08 2.52
N ASP A 270 -12.57 -20.33 2.73
CA ASP A 270 -11.71 -20.72 3.84
C ASP A 270 -10.28 -20.14 3.66
N PRO A 271 -9.81 -19.25 4.56
CA PRO A 271 -8.47 -18.69 4.48
C PRO A 271 -7.35 -19.74 4.51
N GLY A 272 -7.57 -20.90 5.14
CA GLY A 272 -6.61 -22.00 5.22
C GLY A 272 -6.34 -22.67 3.87
N LYS A 273 -7.30 -22.60 2.94
CA LYS A 273 -7.18 -23.17 1.58
C LYS A 273 -6.48 -22.23 0.60
N ARG A 274 -6.37 -20.94 0.93
CA ARG A 274 -5.68 -19.95 0.10
C ARG A 274 -4.17 -20.25 0.07
N PRO A 275 -3.48 -20.07 -1.06
CA PRO A 275 -2.03 -20.27 -1.15
C PRO A 275 -1.25 -19.27 -0.27
N THR A 276 0.04 -19.50 -0.09
CA THR A 276 0.96 -18.48 0.44
C THR A 276 1.49 -17.63 -0.70
N PHE A 277 2.03 -16.44 -0.41
CA PHE A 277 2.66 -15.61 -1.45
C PHE A 277 3.84 -16.32 -2.09
N LYS A 278 4.61 -17.08 -1.30
CA LYS A 278 5.68 -17.96 -1.83
C LYS A 278 5.16 -18.93 -2.91
N LYS A 279 4.06 -19.65 -2.65
CA LYS A 279 3.47 -20.59 -3.62
C LYS A 279 2.97 -19.88 -4.88
N LEU A 280 2.41 -18.68 -4.73
CA LEU A 280 1.95 -17.87 -5.86
C LEU A 280 3.13 -17.42 -6.73
N LYS A 281 4.20 -16.93 -6.11
CA LYS A 281 5.44 -16.53 -6.78
C LYS A 281 6.05 -17.69 -7.56
N ASP A 282 6.26 -18.84 -6.91
CA ASP A 282 6.86 -20.02 -7.54
C ASP A 282 6.06 -20.45 -8.79
N LYS A 283 4.72 -20.34 -8.73
CA LYS A 283 3.84 -20.66 -9.86
C LYS A 283 3.95 -19.63 -11.00
N LEU A 284 4.06 -18.33 -10.70
CA LEU A 284 4.29 -17.29 -11.71
C LEU A 284 5.65 -17.46 -12.38
N GLU A 285 6.72 -17.65 -11.61
CA GLU A 285 8.08 -17.85 -12.14
C GLU A 285 8.16 -19.08 -13.04
N LYS A 286 7.55 -20.19 -12.61
CA LYS A 286 7.51 -21.42 -13.40
C LYS A 286 6.75 -21.20 -14.71
N GLY A 287 5.56 -20.60 -14.66
CA GLY A 287 4.77 -20.34 -15.85
C GLY A 287 5.45 -19.39 -16.84
N MET A 288 6.22 -18.40 -16.35
CA MET A 288 7.04 -17.54 -17.20
C MET A 288 8.18 -18.29 -17.88
N LYS A 289 8.91 -19.16 -17.14
CA LYS A 289 9.99 -19.97 -17.71
C LYS A 289 9.51 -20.97 -18.75
N GLN A 290 8.32 -21.53 -18.53
CA GLN A 290 7.73 -22.57 -19.37
C GLN A 290 6.84 -22.02 -20.49
N ARG A 291 6.68 -20.69 -20.59
CA ARG A 291 5.78 -20.03 -21.54
C ARG A 291 4.33 -20.54 -21.44
N GLU A 292 3.89 -20.97 -20.26
CA GLU A 292 2.52 -21.47 -20.00
C GLU A 292 1.43 -20.39 -20.12
N PHE A 293 1.84 -19.15 -20.38
CA PHE A 293 0.97 -17.99 -20.52
C PHE A 293 0.93 -17.42 -21.94
N GLU A 294 1.77 -17.93 -22.85
CA GLU A 294 1.75 -17.58 -24.29
C GLU A 294 0.66 -18.38 -25.01
#